data_AF-A0A401QK75-F1
#
_entry.id   AF-A0A401QK75-F1
#
_cell.length_a   1.000
_cell.length_b   1.000
_cell.length_c   1.000
_cell.angle_alpha   90.00
_cell.angle_beta   90.00
_cell.angle_gamma   90.00
#
_symmetry.space_group_name_H-M   'P 1'
#
loop_
_entity.id
_entity.type
_entity.pdbx_description
1 polymer ?
#
loop_
_entity_poly.entity_id
_entity_poly.type
_entity_poly.pdbx_seq_one_letter_code
_entity_poly.pdbx_strand_id
1 'polypeptide(L)'
;MRFNCLLNEISRGLSAQNLEALKFLCKDEIGKRKLESIDSGTKLFQQLEELNLLSPQRTATLGTLLAEAQRPDLQLKLAAFPAQSDYLQLPVSEVGAQP
;
A
#
# COMPACT_ATOMS: atom_id res chain seq x y z
N MET A 1 -13.81 9.03 -0.70
CA MET A 1 -12.72 8.96 -1.70
C MET A 1 -11.37 9.40 -1.11
N ARG A 2 -10.89 8.82 0.00
CA ARG A 2 -9.60 9.24 0.59
C ARG A 2 -8.42 8.34 0.18
N PHE A 3 -8.69 7.06 -0.15
CA PHE A 3 -7.66 6.10 -0.54
C PHE A 3 -6.94 6.46 -1.85
N ASN A 4 -7.69 6.88 -2.88
CA ASN A 4 -7.12 7.35 -4.14
C ASN A 4 -6.13 8.52 -3.98
N CYS A 5 -6.38 9.44 -3.05
CA CYS A 5 -5.44 10.53 -2.75
C CYS A 5 -4.15 10.01 -2.13
N LEU A 6 -4.25 9.06 -1.19
CA LEU A 6 -3.10 8.41 -0.59
C LEU A 6 -2.27 7.64 -1.62
N LEU A 7 -2.92 6.85 -2.48
CA LEU A 7 -2.24 6.16 -3.58
C LEU A 7 -1.52 7.13 -4.52
N ASN A 8 -2.12 8.28 -4.81
CA ASN A 8 -1.49 9.30 -5.62
C ASN A 8 -0.28 9.94 -4.93
N GLU A 9 -0.34 10.16 -3.62
CA GLU A 9 0.81 10.60 -2.82
C GLU A 9 1.94 9.57 -2.78
N ILE A 10 1.61 8.29 -2.61
CA ILE A 10 2.58 7.19 -2.65
C ILE A 10 3.19 7.10 -4.06
N SER A 11 2.37 7.22 -5.11
CA SER A 11 2.85 7.21 -6.49
C SER A 11 3.79 8.37 -6.80
N ARG A 12 3.61 9.54 -6.17
CA ARG A 12 4.55 10.66 -6.29
C ARG A 12 5.88 10.40 -5.59
N GLY A 13 5.88 9.58 -4.54
CA GLY A 13 7.10 9.16 -3.83
C GLY A 13 7.81 7.98 -4.49
N LEU A 14 7.17 7.29 -5.44
CA LEU A 14 7.78 6.21 -6.20
C LEU A 14 8.62 6.77 -7.34
N SER A 15 9.90 6.38 -7.39
CA SER A 15 10.76 6.63 -8.55
C SER A 15 10.55 5.54 -9.61
N ALA A 16 11.02 5.80 -10.84
CA ALA A 16 10.97 4.84 -11.94
C ALA A 16 11.52 3.45 -11.55
N GLN A 17 12.64 3.40 -10.81
CA GLN A 17 13.22 2.16 -10.31
C GLN A 17 12.29 1.38 -9.36
N ASN A 18 11.62 2.08 -8.44
CA ASN A 18 10.66 1.44 -7.54
C ASN A 18 9.47 0.88 -8.34
N LEU A 19 9.01 1.64 -9.34
CA LEU A 19 7.92 1.25 -10.23
C LEU A 19 8.30 0.01 -11.05
N GLU A 20 9.53 -0.06 -11.54
CA GLU A 20 10.05 -1.20 -12.29
C GLU A 20 10.14 -2.47 -11.42
N ALA A 21 10.60 -2.33 -10.17
CA ALA A 21 10.60 -3.42 -9.19
C ALA A 21 9.18 -3.93 -8.92
N LEU A 22 8.23 -3.02 -8.68
CA LEU A 22 6.81 -3.34 -8.50
C LEU A 22 6.22 -4.06 -9.73
N LYS A 23 6.54 -3.59 -10.93
CA LYS A 23 6.12 -4.23 -12.19
C LYS A 23 6.66 -5.65 -12.30
N PHE A 24 7.89 -5.89 -11.84
CA PHE A 24 8.50 -7.21 -11.87
C PHE A 24 7.87 -8.17 -10.84
N LEU A 25 7.58 -7.69 -9.64
CA LEU A 25 6.89 -8.44 -8.58
C LEU A 25 5.46 -8.79 -9.01
N CYS A 26 4.72 -7.81 -9.50
CA CYS A 26 3.33 -7.99 -9.91
C CYS A 26 3.17 -8.61 -11.31
N LYS A 27 4.23 -8.99 -12.02
CA LYS A 27 4.10 -9.52 -13.39
C LYS A 27 3.31 -10.81 -13.48
N ASP A 28 3.38 -11.61 -12.42
CA ASP A 28 2.69 -12.88 -12.31
C ASP A 28 1.20 -12.66 -11.98
N GLU A 29 0.90 -11.74 -11.07
CA GLU A 29 -0.46 -11.44 -10.63
C GLU A 29 -1.25 -10.53 -11.60
N ILE A 30 -0.64 -9.46 -12.12
CA ILE A 30 -1.29 -8.48 -13.00
C ILE A 30 -1.32 -8.97 -14.45
N GLY A 31 -0.33 -9.76 -14.86
CA GLY A 31 -0.17 -10.26 -16.22
C GLY A 31 0.38 -9.21 -17.21
N LYS A 32 1.10 -9.70 -18.23
CA LYS A 32 1.82 -8.86 -19.22
C LYS A 32 0.92 -7.81 -19.89
N ARG A 33 -0.31 -8.18 -20.28
CA ARG A 33 -1.23 -7.28 -21.00
C ARG A 33 -1.61 -6.04 -20.18
N LYS A 34 -1.83 -6.18 -18.88
CA LYS A 34 -2.15 -5.04 -17.99
C LYS A 34 -0.88 -4.23 -17.67
N LEU A 35 0.25 -4.90 -17.50
CA LEU A 35 1.56 -4.28 -17.27
C LEU A 35 1.99 -3.33 -18.40
N GLU A 36 1.67 -3.66 -19.65
CA GLU A 36 1.97 -2.79 -20.79
C GLU A 36 1.19 -1.47 -20.76
N SER A 37 0.02 -1.44 -20.12
CA SER A 37 -0.76 -0.21 -19.94
C SER A 37 -0.27 0.65 -18.75
N ILE A 38 0.49 0.04 -17.84
CA ILE A 38 1.01 0.67 -16.62
C ILE A 38 2.28 1.46 -16.93
N ASP A 39 2.10 2.79 -16.93
CA ASP A 39 3.16 3.78 -17.13
C ASP A 39 3.44 4.61 -15.85
N SER A 40 2.59 4.49 -14.83
CA SER A 40 2.71 5.25 -13.58
C SER A 40 2.28 4.40 -12.39
N GLY A 41 2.80 4.70 -11.19
CA GLY A 41 2.47 3.99 -9.95
C GLY A 41 0.96 4.01 -9.68
N THR A 42 0.29 5.13 -9.95
CA THR A 42 -1.16 5.26 -9.83
C THR A 42 -1.91 4.28 -10.73
N LYS A 43 -1.44 4.05 -11.97
CA LYS A 43 -2.01 3.04 -12.86
C LYS A 43 -1.77 1.61 -12.35
N LEU A 44 -0.57 1.34 -11.81
CA LEU A 44 -0.26 0.04 -11.19
C LEU A 44 -1.24 -0.25 -10.05
N PHE A 45 -1.47 0.73 -9.18
CA PHE A 45 -2.39 0.60 -8.05
C PHE A 45 -3.84 0.39 -8.50
N GLN A 46 -4.32 1.14 -9.51
CA GLN A 46 -5.65 0.90 -10.08
C GLN A 46 -5.79 -0.51 -10.62
N GLN A 47 -4.77 -1.04 -11.30
CA GLN A 47 -4.80 -2.42 -11.80
C GLN A 47 -4.86 -3.45 -10.67
N LEU A 48 -4.12 -3.23 -9.57
CA LEU A 48 -4.18 -4.06 -8.38
C LEU A 48 -5.57 -3.99 -7.71
N GLU A 49 -6.21 -2.82 -7.70
CA GLU A 49 -7.57 -2.66 -7.18
C GLU A 49 -8.59 -3.41 -8.03
N GLU A 50 -8.51 -3.29 -9.36
CA GLU A 50 -9.38 -4.03 -10.28
C GLU A 50 -9.23 -5.56 -10.15
N LEU A 51 -8.05 -6.04 -9.74
CA LEU A 51 -7.77 -7.46 -9.52
C LEU A 51 -8.11 -7.93 -8.11
N ASN A 52 -8.67 -7.07 -7.25
CA ASN A 52 -8.93 -7.35 -5.83
C ASN A 52 -7.66 -7.63 -4.99
N LEU A 53 -6.48 -7.39 -5.56
CA LEU A 53 -5.18 -7.53 -4.89
C LEU A 53 -4.90 -6.35 -3.96
N LEU A 54 -5.47 -5.19 -4.27
CA LEU A 54 -5.43 -3.98 -3.47
C LEU A 54 -6.84 -3.52 -3.15
N SER A 55 -7.08 -3.12 -1.92
CA SER A 55 -8.33 -2.45 -1.53
C SER A 55 -8.11 -1.64 -0.26
N PRO A 56 -9.00 -0.69 0.08
CA PRO A 56 -8.91 0.05 1.35
C PRO A 56 -8.90 -0.85 2.60
N GLN A 57 -9.40 -2.08 2.49
CA GLN A 57 -9.37 -3.08 3.57
C GLN A 57 -8.16 -4.02 3.46
N ARG A 58 -7.54 -4.11 2.29
CA ARG A 58 -6.37 -4.95 1.97
C ARG A 58 -5.20 -4.09 1.48
N THR A 59 -4.69 -3.26 2.38
CA THR A 59 -3.48 -2.44 2.14
C THR A 59 -2.18 -3.21 2.40
N ALA A 60 -2.26 -4.38 3.06
CA ALA A 60 -1.10 -5.22 3.37
C ALA A 60 -0.33 -5.64 2.10
N THR A 61 -1.02 -5.98 1.01
CA THR A 61 -0.39 -6.36 -0.26
C THR A 61 0.46 -5.22 -0.81
N LEU A 62 -0.06 -3.99 -0.80
CA LEU A 62 0.70 -2.80 -1.18
C LEU A 62 1.89 -2.57 -0.24
N GLY A 63 1.69 -2.80 1.06
CA GLY A 63 2.75 -2.65 2.06
C GLY A 63 3.94 -3.56 1.77
N THR A 64 3.69 -4.85 1.51
CA THR A 64 4.74 -5.81 1.12
C THR A 64 5.42 -5.39 -0.18
N LEU A 65 4.65 -4.99 -1.18
CA LEU A 65 5.17 -4.50 -2.45
C LEU A 65 6.08 -3.27 -2.28
N LEU A 66 5.71 -2.34 -1.40
CA LEU A 66 6.53 -1.16 -1.06
C LEU A 66 7.79 -1.53 -0.27
N ALA A 67 7.72 -2.53 0.62
CA ALA A 67 8.88 -3.06 1.34
C ALA A 67 9.91 -3.67 0.38
N GLU A 68 9.44 -4.49 -0.56
CA GLU A 68 10.25 -5.11 -1.61
C GLU A 68 10.85 -4.05 -2.54
N ALA A 69 10.10 -2.99 -2.82
CA ALA A 69 10.59 -1.83 -3.57
C ALA A 69 11.56 -0.94 -2.76
N GLN A 70 12.00 -1.34 -1.56
CA GLN A 70 12.89 -0.58 -0.67
C GLN A 70 12.33 0.80 -0.28
N ARG A 71 11.01 0.89 -0.08
CA ARG A 71 10.32 2.12 0.35
C ARG A 71 9.49 1.89 1.62
N PRO A 72 10.13 1.52 2.74
CA PRO A 72 9.44 1.37 4.02
C PRO A 72 8.77 2.68 4.45
N ASP A 73 9.31 3.85 4.10
CA ASP A 73 8.70 5.16 4.38
C ASP A 73 7.30 5.31 3.77
N LEU A 74 7.12 4.86 2.53
CA LEU A 74 5.83 4.95 1.82
C LEU A 74 4.84 3.93 2.38
N GLN A 75 5.33 2.73 2.74
CA GLN A 75 4.54 1.73 3.44
C GLN A 75 4.05 2.25 4.80
N LEU A 76 4.90 2.95 5.54
CA LEU A 76 4.54 3.54 6.83
C LEU A 76 3.47 4.62 6.64
N LYS A 77 3.57 5.43 5.57
CA LYS A 77 2.53 6.40 5.20
C LYS A 77 1.20 5.73 4.84
N LEU A 78 1.25 4.57 4.17
CA LEU A 78 0.07 3.75 3.89
C LEU A 78 -0.55 3.18 5.17
N ALA A 79 0.26 2.65 6.09
CA ALA A 79 -0.20 2.07 7.35
C ALA A 79 -0.71 3.14 8.35
N ALA A 80 -0.10 4.33 8.33
CA ALA A 80 -0.52 5.48 9.11
C ALA A 80 -1.81 6.11 8.57
N PHE A 81 -2.20 5.79 7.33
CA PHE A 81 -3.50 6.19 6.83
C PHE A 81 -4.57 5.40 7.59
N PRO A 82 -5.48 6.08 8.31
CA PRO A 82 -6.49 5.40 9.08
C PRO A 82 -7.45 4.69 8.12
N ALA A 83 -7.21 3.41 7.86
CA ALA A 83 -8.26 2.48 7.50
C ALA A 83 -9.29 2.63 8.62
N GLN A 84 -10.48 3.14 8.28
CA GLN A 84 -11.47 3.47 9.29
C GLN A 84 -11.75 2.22 10.13
N SER A 85 -11.51 2.32 11.44
CA SER A 85 -11.59 1.27 12.48
C SER A 85 -10.41 0.29 12.48
N ASP A 86 -9.64 0.15 13.56
CA ASP A 86 -10.17 -0.16 14.88
C ASP A 86 -9.30 0.45 16.00
N TYR A 87 -9.86 1.43 16.70
CA TYR A 87 -9.37 1.98 17.97
C TYR A 87 -9.68 1.03 19.14
N LEU A 88 -9.89 -0.27 18.93
CA LEU A 88 -10.54 -1.14 19.91
C LEU A 88 -9.87 -2.50 20.13
N GLN A 89 -8.54 -2.58 20.23
CA GLN A 89 -7.90 -3.52 21.17
C GLN A 89 -6.56 -2.98 21.69
N LEU A 90 -6.63 -1.88 22.45
CA LEU A 90 -5.72 -1.71 23.58
C LEU A 90 -6.47 -2.20 24.83
N PRO A 91 -6.12 -3.34 25.46
CA PRO A 91 -6.07 -3.32 26.91
C PRO A 91 -4.84 -2.49 27.25
N VAL A 92 -5.02 -1.17 27.36
CA VAL A 92 -4.19 -0.40 28.28
C VAL A 92 -4.61 -0.88 29.67
N SER A 93 -4.15 -2.06 30.06
CA SER A 93 -4.16 -2.44 31.46
C SER A 93 -3.19 -1.49 32.13
N GLU A 94 -3.79 -0.42 32.65
CA GLU A 94 -3.31 0.50 33.66
C GLU A 94 -1.99 0.06 34.29
N VAL A 95 -0.92 0.76 33.91
CA VAL A 95 0.18 1.02 34.84
C VAL A 95 -0.36 1.99 35.90
N GLY A 96 -0.99 1.44 36.92
CA GLY A 96 -1.65 2.17 38.00
C GLY A 96 -1.25 1.59 39.35
N ALA A 97 -0.15 2.12 39.87
CA ALA A 97 0.22 2.28 41.28
C ALA A 97 -0.33 1.30 42.34
N GLN A 98 0.64 0.64 42.98
CA GLN A 98 0.80 0.39 44.43
C GLN A 98 -0.21 1.04 45.41
N PRO A 99 -0.41 0.44 46.59
CA PRO A 99 0.61 0.39 47.65
C PRO A 99 1.47 -0.89 47.68
#